data_AF-A0A8T7L1K1-F1
#
_entry.id   AF-A0A8T7L1K1-F1
#
_cell.length_a   1.000
_cell.length_b   1.000
_cell.length_c   1.000
_cell.angle_alpha   90.00
_cell.angle_beta   90.00
_cell.angle_gamma   90.00
#
_symmetry.space_group_name_H-M   'P 1'
#
loop_
_entity.id
_entity.type
_entity.pdbx_description
1 polymer ?
#
loop_
_entity_poly.entity_id
_entity_poly.type
_entity_poly.pdbx_seq_one_letter_code
_entity_poly.pdbx_strand_id
1 'polypeptide(L)'
;MSHIRTAIKYFWTRDSSILLGGFFAVCILIVYVWWPLAEEALAYVDWNGPWWLYMDWLLLGIFGFMSLTIIARANLKTDLLIVFVGMCGGLAIESWGTQTNLWHYYTAERPPLWIIPAWPIASLSIDRITRLLDWLVERANLKPIAHHSLFTALYWITFASFLSLMLVFVAPTFDKSFTWLSLTLCVLLILTPTDHRFALLTFIAGAGLGYFLEVWGTTRECWTYYTLQKPPLFAVLAHGMAAVAFWRAGLMVKTIWGRLGFSKPQQAYSEEDRKVPAWGEAGQEIIKK
;
A
#
# COMPACT_ATOMS: atom_id res chain seq x y z
N MET A 1 -26.63 21.06 5.14
CA MET A 1 -26.12 20.88 3.76
C MET A 1 -24.81 21.63 3.45
N SER A 2 -24.48 22.76 4.09
CA SER A 2 -23.21 23.48 3.87
C SER A 2 -21.97 22.70 4.34
N HIS A 3 -22.01 22.10 5.53
CA HIS A 3 -20.89 21.34 6.10
C HIS A 3 -20.47 20.12 5.26
N ILE A 4 -21.44 19.42 4.68
CA ILE A 4 -21.18 18.26 3.79
C ILE A 4 -20.48 18.72 2.51
N ARG A 5 -20.91 19.84 1.91
CA ARG A 5 -20.27 20.41 0.71
C ARG A 5 -18.83 20.87 1.00
N THR A 6 -18.57 21.44 2.17
CA THR A 6 -17.22 21.85 2.57
C THR A 6 -16.31 20.64 2.80
N ALA A 7 -16.80 19.58 3.47
CA ALA A 7 -16.05 18.35 3.67
C ALA A 7 -15.71 17.64 2.34
N ILE A 8 -16.68 17.58 1.41
CA ILE A 8 -16.47 17.00 0.07
C ILE A 8 -15.40 17.77 -0.71
N LYS A 9 -15.41 19.11 -0.66
CA LYS A 9 -14.38 19.93 -1.32
C LYS A 9 -12.97 19.70 -0.77
N TYR A 10 -12.85 19.30 0.49
CA TYR A 10 -11.56 19.04 1.12
C TYR A 10 -11.03 17.63 0.80
N PHE A 11 -11.94 16.69 0.55
CA PHE A 11 -11.64 15.32 0.17
C PHE A 11 -11.38 15.16 -1.34
N TRP A 12 -12.04 15.97 -2.16
CA TRP A 12 -12.05 15.86 -3.62
C TRP A 12 -11.23 16.96 -4.28
N THR A 13 -10.12 16.60 -4.91
CA THR A 13 -9.26 17.54 -5.65
C THR A 13 -9.53 17.46 -7.16
N ARG A 14 -8.98 18.40 -7.94
CA ARG A 14 -8.98 18.30 -9.41
C ARG A 14 -8.32 16.99 -9.86
N ASP A 15 -7.23 16.64 -9.20
CA ASP A 15 -6.47 15.42 -9.46
C ASP A 15 -7.28 14.17 -9.10
N SER A 16 -8.14 14.21 -8.07
CA SER A 16 -9.11 13.14 -7.77
C SER A 16 -10.05 12.89 -8.94
N SER A 17 -10.57 13.94 -9.58
CA SER A 17 -11.41 13.79 -10.79
C SER A 17 -10.65 13.16 -11.95
N ILE A 18 -9.38 13.55 -12.16
CA ILE A 18 -8.54 13.00 -13.23
C ILE A 18 -8.26 11.52 -13.00
N LEU A 19 -7.85 11.15 -11.78
CA LEU A 19 -7.61 9.75 -11.43
C LEU A 19 -8.88 8.91 -11.55
N LEU A 20 -10.02 9.41 -11.07
CA LEU A 20 -11.28 8.68 -11.18
C LEU A 20 -11.73 8.53 -12.65
N GLY A 21 -11.56 9.57 -13.47
CA GLY A 21 -11.83 9.49 -14.90
C GLY A 21 -10.94 8.46 -15.61
N GLY A 22 -9.64 8.47 -15.31
CA GLY A 22 -8.70 7.46 -15.80
C GLY A 22 -9.05 6.04 -15.33
N PHE A 23 -9.43 5.89 -14.07
CA PHE A 23 -9.89 4.62 -13.49
C PHE A 23 -11.12 4.08 -14.23
N PHE A 24 -12.15 4.91 -14.44
CA PHE A 24 -13.33 4.47 -15.20
C PHE A 24 -13.00 4.13 -16.64
N ALA A 25 -12.11 4.89 -17.30
CA ALA A 25 -11.67 4.57 -18.65
C ALA A 25 -10.98 3.19 -18.70
N VAL A 26 -10.14 2.87 -17.71
CA VAL A 26 -9.50 1.55 -17.58
C VAL A 26 -10.52 0.46 -17.29
N CYS A 27 -11.48 0.67 -16.38
CA CYS A 27 -12.54 -0.29 -16.12
C CYS A 27 -13.38 -0.58 -17.38
N ILE A 28 -13.75 0.45 -18.14
CA ILE A 28 -14.48 0.31 -19.41
C ILE A 28 -13.63 -0.48 -20.42
N LEU A 29 -12.33 -0.18 -20.53
CA LEU A 29 -11.42 -0.90 -21.41
C LEU A 29 -11.31 -2.38 -21.01
N ILE A 30 -11.17 -2.68 -19.71
CA ILE A 30 -11.14 -4.06 -19.20
C ILE A 30 -12.43 -4.78 -19.55
N VAL A 31 -13.58 -4.20 -19.24
CA VAL A 31 -14.89 -4.80 -19.56
C VAL A 31 -15.01 -5.05 -21.06
N TYR A 32 -14.59 -4.10 -21.90
CA TYR A 32 -14.64 -4.25 -23.35
C TYR A 32 -13.74 -5.38 -23.86
N VAL A 33 -12.47 -5.41 -23.42
CA VAL A 33 -11.49 -6.42 -23.87
C VAL A 33 -11.84 -7.81 -23.37
N TRP A 34 -12.33 -7.91 -22.14
CA TRP A 34 -12.60 -9.19 -21.46
C TRP A 34 -14.08 -9.58 -21.49
N TRP A 35 -14.92 -8.89 -22.29
CA TRP A 35 -16.35 -9.18 -22.39
C TRP A 35 -16.66 -10.65 -22.72
N PRO A 36 -15.98 -11.31 -23.68
CA PRO A 36 -16.27 -12.71 -23.98
C PRO A 36 -16.02 -13.64 -22.78
N LEU A 37 -14.94 -13.39 -22.02
CA LEU A 37 -14.64 -14.15 -20.81
C LEU A 37 -15.68 -13.87 -19.71
N ALA A 38 -16.15 -12.62 -19.62
CA ALA A 38 -17.22 -12.27 -18.69
C ALA A 38 -18.53 -12.99 -19.04
N GLU A 39 -18.90 -13.12 -20.32
CA GLU A 39 -20.08 -13.88 -20.74
C GLU A 39 -19.99 -15.35 -20.30
N GLU A 40 -18.84 -16.00 -20.56
CA GLU A 40 -18.59 -17.37 -20.11
C GLU A 40 -18.68 -17.50 -18.59
N ALA A 41 -18.06 -16.59 -17.84
CA ALA A 41 -18.10 -16.59 -16.38
C ALA A 41 -19.52 -16.37 -15.83
N LEU A 42 -20.29 -15.45 -16.41
CA LEU A 42 -21.65 -15.11 -16.00
C LEU A 42 -22.67 -16.22 -16.37
N ALA A 43 -22.36 -17.06 -17.34
CA ALA A 43 -23.18 -18.22 -17.70
C ALA A 43 -23.19 -19.32 -16.62
N TYR A 44 -22.17 -19.38 -15.77
CA TYR A 44 -22.11 -20.29 -14.62
C TYR A 44 -22.95 -19.81 -13.42
N VAL A 45 -23.41 -18.55 -13.43
CA VAL A 45 -24.18 -17.98 -12.32
C VAL A 45 -25.66 -18.35 -12.48
N ASP A 46 -26.21 -19.02 -11.47
CA ASP A 46 -27.66 -19.17 -11.36
C ASP A 46 -28.30 -17.85 -10.90
N TRP A 47 -28.80 -17.08 -11.88
CA TRP A 47 -29.46 -15.79 -11.66
C TRP A 47 -30.83 -15.88 -10.99
N ASN A 48 -31.48 -17.05 -11.03
CA ASN A 48 -32.76 -17.28 -10.37
C ASN A 48 -32.59 -17.75 -8.92
N GLY A 49 -31.39 -18.21 -8.57
CA GLY A 49 -31.00 -18.64 -7.24
C GLY A 49 -30.25 -17.56 -6.44
N PRO A 50 -29.50 -17.98 -5.41
CA PRO A 50 -28.72 -17.08 -4.57
C PRO A 50 -27.44 -16.60 -5.28
N TRP A 51 -27.58 -15.81 -6.35
CA TRP A 51 -26.49 -15.30 -7.19
C TRP A 51 -25.38 -14.59 -6.41
N TRP A 52 -25.70 -14.00 -5.26
CA TRP A 52 -24.75 -13.31 -4.39
C TRP A 52 -23.66 -14.25 -3.83
N LEU A 53 -23.90 -15.57 -3.80
CA LEU A 53 -22.89 -16.55 -3.37
C LEU A 53 -21.75 -16.72 -4.39
N TYR A 54 -22.01 -16.40 -5.66
CA TYR A 54 -21.01 -16.46 -6.74
C TYR A 54 -20.13 -15.21 -6.78
N MET A 55 -20.49 -14.15 -6.05
CA MET A 55 -19.74 -12.90 -6.02
C MET A 55 -18.60 -12.96 -5.01
N ASP A 56 -17.40 -12.58 -5.44
CA ASP A 56 -16.26 -12.45 -4.53
C ASP A 56 -16.33 -11.12 -3.75
N TRP A 57 -17.14 -11.12 -2.68
CA TRP A 57 -17.32 -9.95 -1.82
C TRP A 57 -16.03 -9.44 -1.20
N LEU A 58 -15.05 -10.32 -0.96
CA LEU A 58 -13.76 -9.91 -0.43
C LEU A 58 -12.98 -9.11 -1.48
N LEU A 59 -12.92 -9.58 -2.72
CA LEU A 59 -12.29 -8.85 -3.82
C LEU A 59 -12.95 -7.50 -4.04
N LEU A 60 -14.29 -7.48 -4.14
CA LEU A 60 -15.07 -6.25 -4.33
C LEU A 60 -14.85 -5.26 -3.18
N GLY A 61 -14.78 -5.75 -1.94
CA GLY A 61 -14.50 -4.95 -0.76
C GLY A 61 -13.10 -4.34 -0.78
N ILE A 62 -12.07 -5.15 -1.07
CA ILE A 62 -10.67 -4.68 -1.13
C ILE A 62 -10.50 -3.68 -2.28
N PHE A 63 -11.00 -4.00 -3.46
CA PHE A 63 -10.91 -3.15 -4.64
C PHE A 63 -11.67 -1.83 -4.45
N GLY A 64 -12.89 -1.89 -3.91
CA GLY A 64 -13.69 -0.72 -3.57
C GLY A 64 -12.99 0.16 -2.53
N PHE A 65 -12.45 -0.45 -1.46
CA PHE A 65 -11.69 0.26 -0.43
C PHE A 65 -10.44 0.95 -1.01
N MET A 66 -9.61 0.24 -1.78
CA MET A 66 -8.42 0.82 -2.42
C MET A 66 -8.79 1.93 -3.41
N SER A 67 -9.86 1.76 -4.19
CA SER A 67 -10.33 2.80 -5.12
C SER A 67 -10.70 4.08 -4.37
N LEU A 68 -11.45 3.96 -3.27
CA LEU A 68 -11.84 5.10 -2.44
C LEU A 68 -10.63 5.77 -1.78
N THR A 69 -9.68 5.00 -1.25
CA THR A 69 -8.51 5.57 -0.58
C THR A 69 -7.58 6.29 -1.55
N ILE A 70 -7.34 5.76 -2.75
CA ILE A 70 -6.48 6.39 -3.76
C ILE A 70 -7.05 7.74 -4.23
N ILE A 71 -8.37 7.80 -4.45
CA ILE A 71 -9.05 9.02 -4.90
C ILE A 71 -9.06 10.08 -3.80
N ALA A 72 -9.08 9.66 -2.53
CA ALA A 72 -9.04 10.55 -1.38
C ALA A 72 -7.82 11.47 -1.41
N ARG A 73 -8.06 12.77 -1.60
CA ARG A 73 -7.03 13.83 -1.60
C ARG A 73 -5.87 13.54 -2.56
N ALA A 74 -6.18 13.03 -3.75
CA ALA A 74 -5.20 12.70 -4.77
C ALA A 74 -4.30 13.88 -5.16
N ASN A 75 -3.03 13.58 -5.42
CA ASN A 75 -2.01 14.54 -5.85
C ASN A 75 -1.09 13.87 -6.87
N LEU A 76 -1.31 14.15 -8.15
CA LEU A 76 -0.66 13.43 -9.25
C LEU A 76 0.86 13.51 -9.20
N LYS A 77 1.44 14.61 -8.70
CA LYS A 77 2.90 14.77 -8.63
C LYS A 77 3.52 13.81 -7.62
N THR A 78 2.92 13.70 -6.45
CA THR A 78 3.40 12.79 -5.40
C THR A 78 3.07 11.35 -5.75
N ASP A 79 1.87 11.13 -6.29
CA ASP A 79 1.35 9.81 -6.62
C ASP A 79 2.14 9.17 -7.76
N LEU A 80 2.59 9.93 -8.76
CA LEU A 80 3.40 9.40 -9.86
C LEU A 80 4.70 8.75 -9.37
N LEU A 81 5.35 9.34 -8.37
CA LEU A 81 6.55 8.75 -7.78
C LEU A 81 6.23 7.46 -7.02
N ILE A 82 5.11 7.42 -6.29
CA ILE A 82 4.66 6.22 -5.58
C ILE A 82 4.33 5.11 -6.59
N VAL A 83 3.66 5.45 -7.69
CA VAL A 83 3.37 4.52 -8.79
C VAL A 83 4.66 3.98 -9.38
N PHE A 84 5.62 4.85 -9.71
CA PHE A 84 6.92 4.44 -10.26
C PHE A 84 7.65 3.47 -9.32
N VAL A 85 7.81 3.84 -8.05
CA VAL A 85 8.50 3.00 -7.05
C VAL A 85 7.72 1.70 -6.81
N GLY A 86 6.39 1.75 -6.75
CA GLY A 86 5.54 0.57 -6.59
C GLY A 86 5.66 -0.40 -7.75
N MET A 87 5.74 0.09 -9.00
CA MET A 87 5.98 -0.77 -10.17
C MET A 87 7.34 -1.45 -10.12
N CYS A 88 8.42 -0.69 -9.92
CA CYS A 88 9.77 -1.24 -9.88
C CYS A 88 9.99 -2.18 -8.68
N GLY A 89 9.49 -1.78 -7.51
CA GLY A 89 9.57 -2.56 -6.30
C GLY A 89 8.73 -3.84 -6.36
N GLY A 90 7.50 -3.76 -6.88
CA GLY A 90 6.66 -4.92 -7.15
C GLY A 90 7.33 -5.90 -8.10
N LEU A 91 7.89 -5.41 -9.22
CA LEU A 91 8.65 -6.25 -10.15
C LEU A 91 9.81 -6.96 -9.46
N ALA A 92 10.57 -6.27 -8.60
CA ALA A 92 11.68 -6.87 -7.86
C ALA A 92 11.21 -7.95 -6.87
N ILE A 93 10.12 -7.71 -6.15
CA ILE A 93 9.57 -8.67 -5.17
C ILE A 93 9.00 -9.90 -5.87
N GLU A 94 8.21 -9.72 -6.94
CA GLU A 94 7.67 -10.83 -7.72
C GLU A 94 8.80 -11.64 -8.38
N SER A 95 9.82 -10.95 -8.89
CA SER A 95 11.00 -11.62 -9.46
C SER A 95 11.71 -12.44 -8.40
N TRP A 96 11.91 -11.90 -7.20
CA TRP A 96 12.52 -12.64 -6.11
C TRP A 96 11.70 -13.89 -5.77
N GLY A 97 10.44 -13.74 -5.36
CA GLY A 97 9.67 -14.86 -4.84
C GLY A 97 9.42 -15.98 -5.83
N THR A 98 9.03 -15.64 -7.05
CA THR A 98 8.67 -16.62 -8.08
C THR A 98 9.89 -17.35 -8.64
N GLN A 99 11.04 -16.66 -8.78
CA GLN A 99 12.29 -17.27 -9.23
C GLN A 99 12.91 -18.17 -8.16
N THR A 100 12.75 -17.83 -6.89
CA THR A 100 13.21 -18.67 -5.78
C THR A 100 12.24 -19.78 -5.39
N ASN A 101 11.06 -19.86 -6.01
CA ASN A 101 9.98 -20.80 -5.67
C ASN A 101 9.44 -20.63 -4.24
N LEU A 102 9.47 -19.41 -3.69
CA LEU A 102 8.83 -19.12 -2.40
C LEU A 102 7.30 -19.08 -2.55
N TRP A 103 6.81 -18.60 -3.70
CA TRP A 103 5.42 -18.70 -4.12
C TRP A 103 5.31 -18.89 -5.64
N HIS A 104 4.16 -19.41 -6.05
CA HIS A 104 3.79 -19.61 -7.44
C HIS A 104 2.39 -19.10 -7.72
N TYR A 105 2.19 -18.55 -8.92
CA TYR A 105 0.90 -18.16 -9.44
C TYR A 105 0.29 -19.27 -10.28
N TYR A 106 -1.04 -19.29 -10.39
CA TYR A 106 -1.77 -20.23 -11.25
C TYR A 106 -1.37 -20.15 -12.74
N THR A 107 -0.82 -19.01 -13.17
CA THR A 107 -0.30 -18.77 -14.53
C THR A 107 1.10 -19.36 -14.77
N ALA A 108 1.80 -19.79 -13.70
CA ALA A 108 3.18 -20.26 -13.73
C ALA A 108 4.24 -19.25 -14.26
N GLU A 109 3.86 -18.00 -14.53
CA GLU A 109 4.76 -16.93 -14.97
C GLU A 109 5.76 -16.50 -13.87
N ARG A 110 6.96 -16.05 -14.26
CA ARG A 110 8.06 -15.68 -13.34
C ARG A 110 8.91 -14.50 -13.87
N PRO A 111 8.71 -13.25 -13.41
CA PRO A 111 7.57 -12.77 -12.62
C PRO A 111 6.30 -12.67 -13.47
N PRO A 112 5.10 -12.83 -12.89
CA PRO A 112 3.85 -12.54 -13.59
C PRO A 112 3.71 -11.04 -13.85
N LEU A 113 3.62 -10.65 -15.13
CA LEU A 113 3.50 -9.22 -15.46
C LEU A 113 2.11 -8.66 -15.15
N TRP A 114 1.09 -9.53 -15.13
CA TRP A 114 -0.29 -9.14 -14.90
C TRP A 114 -0.56 -8.61 -13.49
N ILE A 115 0.24 -9.00 -12.48
CA ILE A 115 0.07 -8.50 -11.10
C ILE A 115 0.86 -7.23 -10.81
N ILE A 116 1.86 -6.89 -11.63
CA ILE A 116 2.70 -5.70 -11.44
C ILE A 116 1.87 -4.41 -11.31
N PRO A 117 0.79 -4.17 -12.10
CA PRO A 117 -0.07 -3.00 -11.93
C PRO A 117 -0.79 -2.92 -10.58
N ALA A 118 -0.97 -4.04 -9.85
CA ALA A 118 -1.61 -4.04 -8.54
C ALA A 118 -0.71 -3.42 -7.45
N TRP A 119 0.61 -3.53 -7.59
CA TRP A 119 1.58 -2.99 -6.63
C TRP A 119 1.50 -1.47 -6.44
N PRO A 120 1.40 -0.64 -7.51
CA PRO A 120 1.09 0.78 -7.39
C PRO A 120 -0.22 1.10 -6.65
N ILE A 121 -1.29 0.34 -6.93
CA ILE A 121 -2.61 0.55 -6.31
C ILE A 121 -2.51 0.32 -4.81
N ALA A 122 -1.90 -0.79 -4.40
CA ALA A 122 -1.65 -1.09 -2.99
C ALA A 122 -0.75 -0.03 -2.35
N SER A 123 0.33 0.38 -3.02
CA SER A 123 1.29 1.37 -2.51
C SER A 123 0.64 2.74 -2.25
N LEU A 124 -0.20 3.22 -3.17
CA LEU A 124 -0.95 4.46 -2.99
C LEU A 124 -1.95 4.34 -1.83
N SER A 125 -2.68 3.22 -1.76
CA SER A 125 -3.62 2.96 -0.66
C SER A 125 -2.92 2.97 0.70
N ILE A 126 -1.75 2.31 0.79
CA ILE A 126 -0.94 2.25 2.01
C ILE A 126 -0.39 3.63 2.38
N ASP A 127 0.07 4.45 1.44
CA ASP A 127 0.48 5.84 1.71
C ASP A 127 -0.66 6.65 2.35
N ARG A 128 -1.88 6.52 1.83
CA ARG A 128 -3.06 7.22 2.37
C ARG A 128 -3.45 6.73 3.76
N ILE A 129 -3.45 5.42 3.98
CA ILE A 129 -3.70 4.82 5.30
C ILE A 129 -2.63 5.29 6.30
N THR A 130 -1.35 5.28 5.90
CA THR A 130 -0.24 5.70 6.74
C THR A 130 -0.38 7.15 7.17
N ARG A 131 -0.72 8.06 6.24
CA ARG A 131 -0.98 9.49 6.58
C ARG A 131 -2.16 9.67 7.52
N LEU A 132 -3.22 8.87 7.35
CA LEU A 132 -4.36 8.87 8.25
C LEU A 132 -3.97 8.40 9.65
N LEU A 133 -3.20 7.31 9.75
CA LEU A 133 -2.70 6.80 11.03
C LEU A 133 -1.78 7.82 11.71
N ASP A 134 -0.89 8.45 10.95
CA ASP A 134 0.03 9.47 11.44
C ASP A 134 -0.74 10.66 12.04
N TRP A 135 -1.75 11.15 11.32
CA TRP A 135 -2.64 12.19 11.82
C TRP A 135 -3.42 11.79 13.09
N LEU A 136 -3.91 10.55 13.15
CA LEU A 136 -4.60 10.03 14.34
C LEU A 136 -3.67 9.97 15.56
N VAL A 137 -2.42 9.53 15.35
CA VAL A 137 -1.39 9.48 16.40
C VAL A 137 -1.06 10.88 16.89
N GLU A 138 -0.91 11.86 16.00
CA GLU A 138 -0.66 13.25 16.37
C GLU A 138 -1.82 13.86 17.17
N ARG A 139 -3.07 13.52 16.81
CA ARG A 139 -4.26 14.00 17.52
C ARG A 139 -4.42 13.40 18.92
N ALA A 140 -3.86 12.21 19.17
CA ALA A 140 -3.94 11.53 20.45
C ALA A 140 -3.15 12.23 21.58
N ASN A 141 -2.39 13.30 21.30
CA ASN A 141 -1.73 14.18 22.28
C ASN A 141 -0.89 13.43 23.35
N LEU A 142 -0.23 12.34 22.95
CA LEU A 142 0.70 11.62 23.82
C LEU A 142 1.94 12.50 24.11
N LYS A 143 2.45 12.45 25.35
CA LYS A 143 3.63 13.25 25.77
C LYS A 143 4.83 13.00 24.83
N PRO A 144 5.53 14.04 24.33
CA PRO A 144 6.53 13.91 23.26
C PRO A 144 7.71 12.97 23.56
N ILE A 145 8.19 12.96 24.81
CA ILE A 145 9.35 12.17 25.23
C ILE A 145 9.01 10.67 25.33
N ALA A 146 7.87 10.34 25.93
CA ALA A 146 7.38 8.96 26.01
C ALA A 146 7.07 8.41 24.61
N HIS A 147 6.57 9.27 23.73
CA HIS A 147 6.28 8.95 22.34
C HIS A 147 7.54 8.49 21.58
N HIS A 148 8.64 9.24 21.63
CA HIS A 148 9.84 8.88 20.88
C HIS A 148 10.47 7.55 21.33
N SER A 149 10.59 7.34 22.66
CA SER A 149 11.14 6.10 23.21
C SER A 149 10.26 4.89 22.88
N LEU A 150 8.93 5.03 22.99
CA LEU A 150 7.98 3.96 22.67
C LEU A 150 8.07 3.56 21.20
N PHE A 151 8.03 4.50 20.26
CA PHE A 151 8.12 4.19 18.83
C PHE A 151 9.45 3.55 18.45
N THR A 152 10.54 3.96 19.09
CA THR A 152 11.86 3.36 18.87
C THR A 152 11.90 1.91 19.37
N ALA A 153 11.39 1.65 20.57
CA ALA A 153 11.30 0.29 21.11
C ALA A 153 10.40 -0.61 20.26
N LEU A 154 9.20 -0.14 19.90
CA LEU A 154 8.27 -0.87 19.05
C LEU A 154 8.85 -1.15 17.66
N TYR A 155 9.59 -0.18 17.10
CA TYR A 155 10.31 -0.38 15.84
C TYR A 155 11.28 -1.56 15.96
N TRP A 156 12.21 -1.53 16.92
CA TRP A 156 13.22 -2.59 17.02
C TRP A 156 12.61 -3.96 17.29
N ILE A 157 11.59 -4.03 18.15
CA ILE A 157 10.87 -5.29 18.40
C ILE A 157 10.22 -5.80 17.11
N THR A 158 9.49 -4.93 16.40
CA THR A 158 8.76 -5.31 15.18
C THR A 158 9.71 -5.77 14.08
N PHE A 159 10.72 -4.96 13.76
CA PHE A 159 11.62 -5.25 12.64
C PHE A 159 12.61 -6.38 12.95
N ALA A 160 13.07 -6.54 14.19
CA ALA A 160 13.86 -7.72 14.58
C ALA A 160 13.05 -9.01 14.53
N SER A 161 11.78 -8.95 14.96
CA SER A 161 10.85 -10.10 14.86
C SER A 161 10.58 -10.45 13.40
N PHE A 162 10.32 -9.45 12.55
CA PHE A 162 10.14 -9.63 11.12
C PHE A 162 11.39 -10.26 10.47
N LEU A 163 12.59 -9.75 10.77
CA LEU A 163 13.84 -10.29 10.20
C LEU A 163 14.06 -11.74 10.64
N SER A 164 13.78 -12.07 11.90
CA SER A 164 13.86 -13.44 12.40
C SER A 164 12.89 -14.36 11.65
N LEU A 165 11.64 -13.92 11.45
CA LEU A 165 10.66 -14.67 10.67
C LEU A 165 11.08 -14.81 9.20
N MET A 166 11.66 -13.76 8.61
CA MET A 166 12.17 -13.76 7.24
C MET A 166 13.26 -14.82 7.08
N LEU A 167 14.23 -14.90 7.99
CA LEU A 167 15.29 -15.90 7.95
C LEU A 167 14.75 -17.33 7.95
N VAL A 168 13.75 -17.61 8.79
CA VAL A 168 13.09 -18.92 8.84
C VAL A 168 12.33 -19.21 7.55
N PHE A 169 11.57 -18.23 7.04
CA PHE A 169 10.75 -18.40 5.85
C PHE A 169 11.59 -18.60 4.58
N VAL A 170 12.72 -17.89 4.46
CA VAL A 170 13.54 -17.94 3.23
C VAL A 170 14.65 -18.99 3.30
N ALA A 171 14.84 -19.66 4.44
CA ALA A 171 15.86 -20.67 4.66
C ALA A 171 15.97 -21.74 3.56
N PRO A 172 14.86 -22.26 2.98
CA PRO A 172 14.93 -23.24 1.88
C PRO A 172 15.56 -22.70 0.59
N THR A 173 15.79 -21.39 0.50
CA THR A 173 16.25 -20.69 -0.71
C THR A 173 17.57 -19.94 -0.51
N PHE A 174 18.31 -20.25 0.56
CA PHE A 174 19.64 -19.65 0.80
C PHE A 174 20.68 -19.99 -0.28
N ASP A 175 20.41 -20.97 -1.14
CA ASP A 175 21.21 -21.26 -2.33
C ASP A 175 20.98 -20.26 -3.48
N LYS A 176 19.96 -19.39 -3.38
CA LYS A 176 19.59 -18.44 -4.43
C LYS A 176 20.15 -17.04 -4.18
N SER A 177 20.75 -16.44 -5.21
CA SER A 177 21.31 -15.08 -5.15
C SER A 177 20.26 -14.02 -4.84
N PHE A 178 19.03 -14.15 -5.35
CA PHE A 178 17.95 -13.21 -5.03
C PHE A 178 17.54 -13.24 -3.56
N THR A 179 17.65 -14.37 -2.86
CA THR A 179 17.38 -14.44 -1.43
C THR A 179 18.41 -13.63 -0.64
N TRP A 180 19.69 -13.74 -0.98
CA TRP A 180 20.74 -12.91 -0.38
C TRP A 180 20.53 -11.42 -0.65
N LEU A 181 20.20 -11.06 -1.88
CA LEU A 181 19.92 -9.67 -2.23
C LEU A 181 18.76 -9.10 -1.41
N SER A 182 17.65 -9.83 -1.32
CA SER A 182 16.47 -9.42 -0.54
C SER A 182 16.75 -9.33 0.96
N LEU A 183 17.52 -10.27 1.52
CA LEU A 183 17.96 -10.23 2.92
C LEU A 183 18.86 -9.04 3.21
N THR A 184 19.89 -8.80 2.39
CA THR A 184 20.78 -7.65 2.54
C THR A 184 20.00 -6.35 2.45
N LEU A 185 19.07 -6.21 1.50
CA LEU A 185 18.21 -5.04 1.39
C LEU A 185 17.38 -4.83 2.66
N CYS A 186 16.74 -5.88 3.18
CA CYS A 186 15.95 -5.80 4.41
C CYS A 186 16.80 -5.40 5.62
N VAL A 187 17.98 -6.00 5.79
CA VAL A 187 18.91 -5.64 6.86
C VAL A 187 19.32 -4.17 6.76
N LEU A 188 19.70 -3.71 5.57
CA LEU A 188 20.07 -2.30 5.37
C LEU A 188 18.91 -1.35 5.69
N LEU A 189 17.69 -1.68 5.28
CA LEU A 189 16.49 -0.88 5.56
C LEU A 189 16.17 -0.81 7.06
N ILE A 190 16.36 -1.92 7.79
CA ILE A 190 16.13 -2.00 9.25
C ILE A 190 17.20 -1.26 10.03
N LEU A 191 18.47 -1.36 9.62
CA LEU A 191 19.60 -0.78 10.36
C LEU A 191 19.82 0.71 10.09
N THR A 192 19.21 1.27 9.05
CA THR A 192 19.39 2.69 8.70
C THR A 192 18.10 3.51 8.82
N PRO A 193 17.36 3.48 9.93
CA PRO A 193 16.06 4.16 10.04
C PRO A 193 16.21 5.69 9.89
N THR A 194 15.31 6.29 9.12
CA THR A 194 15.18 7.75 8.99
C THR A 194 14.10 8.32 9.91
N ASP A 195 13.01 7.57 10.09
CA ASP A 195 11.90 7.94 10.98
C ASP A 195 11.25 6.64 11.50
N HIS A 196 11.46 6.34 12.78
CA HIS A 196 10.93 5.13 13.43
C HIS A 196 9.41 5.12 13.49
N ARG A 197 8.78 6.28 13.73
CA ARG A 197 7.32 6.41 13.82
C ARG A 197 6.71 6.11 12.47
N PHE A 198 7.14 6.85 11.45
CA PHE A 198 6.55 6.72 10.12
C PHE A 198 6.82 5.34 9.51
N ALA A 199 8.00 4.74 9.76
CA ALA A 199 8.30 3.37 9.34
C ALA A 199 7.35 2.35 9.99
N LEU A 200 7.10 2.46 11.30
CA LEU A 200 6.18 1.55 12.00
C LEU A 200 4.73 1.71 11.50
N LEU A 201 4.26 2.94 11.30
CA LEU A 201 2.92 3.20 10.77
C LEU A 201 2.78 2.68 9.33
N THR A 202 3.81 2.85 8.50
CA THR A 202 3.85 2.32 7.13
C THR A 202 3.81 0.79 7.16
N PHE A 203 4.57 0.17 8.05
CA PHE A 203 4.57 -1.28 8.23
C PHE A 203 3.19 -1.80 8.65
N ILE A 204 2.55 -1.15 9.63
CA ILE A 204 1.20 -1.50 10.10
C ILE A 204 0.17 -1.34 8.97
N ALA A 205 0.20 -0.23 8.25
CA ALA A 205 -0.70 0.01 7.12
C ALA A 205 -0.52 -1.03 6.01
N GLY A 206 0.74 -1.35 5.67
CA GLY A 206 1.08 -2.35 4.67
C GLY A 206 0.68 -3.77 5.09
N ALA A 207 0.96 -4.18 6.33
CA ALA A 207 0.54 -5.48 6.84
C ALA A 207 -0.99 -5.59 6.98
N GLY A 208 -1.66 -4.50 7.36
CA GLY A 208 -3.12 -4.44 7.47
C GLY A 208 -3.81 -4.62 6.11
N LEU A 209 -3.39 -3.89 5.08
CA LEU A 209 -3.91 -4.10 3.72
C LEU A 209 -3.47 -5.47 3.15
N GLY A 210 -2.20 -5.83 3.37
CA GLY A 210 -1.60 -7.09 2.95
C GLY A 210 -2.33 -8.32 3.50
N TYR A 211 -2.85 -8.27 4.73
CA TYR A 211 -3.66 -9.34 5.29
C TYR A 211 -4.86 -9.67 4.38
N PHE A 212 -5.65 -8.67 3.99
CA PHE A 212 -6.82 -8.90 3.15
C PHE A 212 -6.43 -9.36 1.75
N LEU A 213 -5.37 -8.79 1.17
CA LEU A 213 -4.84 -9.20 -0.14
C LEU A 213 -4.39 -10.66 -0.13
N GLU A 214 -3.67 -11.08 0.92
CA GLU A 214 -3.19 -12.45 1.07
C GLU A 214 -4.32 -13.44 1.37
N VAL A 215 -5.28 -13.08 2.23
CA VAL A 215 -6.48 -13.90 2.45
C VAL A 215 -7.19 -14.12 1.12
N TRP A 216 -7.39 -13.06 0.32
CA TRP A 216 -8.02 -13.18 -0.98
C TRP A 216 -7.21 -14.09 -1.92
N GLY A 217 -5.96 -13.74 -2.20
CA GLY A 217 -5.17 -14.44 -3.22
C GLY A 217 -4.88 -15.91 -2.87
N THR A 218 -4.58 -16.21 -1.61
CA THR A 218 -4.26 -17.58 -1.19
C THR A 218 -5.49 -18.48 -1.04
N THR A 219 -6.66 -17.93 -0.67
CA THR A 219 -7.90 -18.73 -0.59
C THR A 219 -8.52 -19.01 -1.94
N ARG A 220 -8.28 -18.16 -2.95
CA ARG A 220 -8.69 -18.38 -4.35
C ARG A 220 -7.60 -19.01 -5.22
N GLU A 221 -6.46 -19.36 -4.61
CA GLU A 221 -5.33 -20.00 -5.29
C GLU A 221 -4.76 -19.16 -6.45
N CYS A 222 -4.95 -17.84 -6.39
CA CYS A 222 -4.30 -16.90 -7.30
C CYS A 222 -2.77 -17.01 -7.16
N TRP A 223 -2.30 -17.19 -5.92
CA TRP A 223 -0.94 -17.63 -5.63
C TRP A 223 -0.92 -18.58 -4.45
N THR A 224 0.10 -19.43 -4.42
CA THR A 224 0.32 -20.42 -3.37
C THR A 224 1.77 -20.36 -2.92
N TYR A 225 1.98 -20.23 -1.61
CA TYR A 225 3.30 -20.29 -0.99
C TYR A 225 3.75 -21.72 -0.78
N TYR A 226 5.07 -21.95 -0.74
CA TYR A 226 5.63 -23.27 -0.47
C TYR A 226 5.18 -23.86 0.89
N THR A 227 4.76 -23.01 1.83
CA THR A 227 4.23 -23.40 3.15
C THR A 227 2.77 -23.87 3.12
N LEU A 228 2.06 -23.66 2.00
CA LEU A 228 0.64 -23.97 1.82
C LEU A 228 -0.33 -23.25 2.80
N GLN A 229 0.16 -22.25 3.53
CA GLN A 229 -0.64 -21.46 4.47
C GLN A 229 -1.54 -20.46 3.73
N LYS A 230 -2.74 -20.20 4.27
CA LYS A 230 -3.76 -19.30 3.69
C LYS A 230 -4.31 -18.34 4.77
N PRO A 231 -3.73 -17.13 4.97
CA PRO A 231 -2.46 -16.63 4.45
C PRO A 231 -1.26 -17.03 5.34
N PRO A 232 -0.03 -17.07 4.81
CA PRO A 232 1.16 -17.19 5.64
C PRO A 232 1.39 -15.90 6.43
N LEU A 233 1.71 -16.02 7.72
CA LEU A 233 1.99 -14.84 8.56
C LEU A 233 3.15 -14.00 8.00
N PHE A 234 4.20 -14.66 7.50
CA PHE A 234 5.33 -13.97 6.87
C PHE A 234 4.89 -13.11 5.70
N ALA A 235 4.06 -13.63 4.80
CA ALA A 235 3.59 -12.91 3.61
C ALA A 235 2.83 -11.63 4.00
N VAL A 236 1.92 -11.74 4.98
CA VAL A 236 1.19 -10.58 5.52
C VAL A 236 2.16 -9.51 6.04
N LEU A 237 3.16 -9.89 6.83
CA LEU A 237 4.14 -8.95 7.36
C LEU A 237 5.11 -8.44 6.29
N ALA A 238 5.38 -9.22 5.24
CA ALA A 238 6.23 -8.85 4.12
C ALA A 238 5.61 -7.71 3.30
N HIS A 239 4.28 -7.62 3.18
CA HIS A 239 3.60 -6.43 2.64
C HIS A 239 3.92 -5.16 3.44
N GLY A 240 3.96 -5.28 4.77
CA GLY A 240 4.39 -4.20 5.66
C GLY A 240 5.83 -3.76 5.38
N MET A 241 6.76 -4.71 5.28
CA MET A 241 8.15 -4.41 4.98
C MET A 241 8.33 -3.84 3.55
N ALA A 242 7.59 -4.36 2.57
CA ALA A 242 7.60 -3.86 1.20
C ALA A 242 7.15 -2.39 1.14
N ALA A 243 6.08 -2.04 1.87
CA ALA A 243 5.62 -0.66 1.97
C ALA A 243 6.70 0.28 2.55
N VAL A 244 7.40 -0.16 3.60
CA VAL A 244 8.53 0.59 4.19
C VAL A 244 9.66 0.76 3.17
N ALA A 245 9.99 -0.30 2.44
CA ALA A 245 11.01 -0.27 1.39
C ALA A 245 10.64 0.72 0.27
N PHE A 246 9.38 0.75 -0.17
CA PHE A 246 8.91 1.66 -1.22
C PHE A 246 8.92 3.11 -0.76
N TRP A 247 8.45 3.39 0.46
CA TRP A 247 8.54 4.73 1.03
C TRP A 247 10.00 5.22 1.08
N ARG A 248 10.91 4.36 1.57
CA ARG A 248 12.35 4.64 1.63
C ARG A 248 12.96 4.88 0.26
N ALA A 249 12.65 4.05 -0.72
CA ALA A 249 13.09 4.22 -2.09
C ALA A 249 12.58 5.56 -2.68
N GLY A 250 11.33 5.94 -2.41
CA GLY A 250 10.79 7.23 -2.79
C GLY A 250 11.58 8.41 -2.20
N LEU A 251 11.99 8.34 -0.93
CA LEU A 251 12.84 9.36 -0.31
C LEU A 251 14.23 9.43 -0.96
N MET A 252 14.83 8.28 -1.30
CA MET A 252 16.12 8.22 -1.98
C MET A 252 16.04 8.84 -3.38
N VAL A 253 15.01 8.48 -4.16
CA VAL A 253 14.79 9.06 -5.50
C VAL A 253 14.62 10.59 -5.40
N LYS A 254 13.83 11.09 -4.44
CA LYS A 254 13.69 12.54 -4.21
C LYS A 254 15.03 13.21 -3.88
N THR A 255 15.85 12.57 -3.06
CA THR A 255 17.16 13.09 -2.64
C THR A 255 18.13 13.16 -3.82
N ILE A 256 18.20 12.10 -4.63
CA ILE A 256 19.04 12.04 -5.83
C ILE A 256 18.57 13.08 -6.85
N TRP A 257 17.27 13.15 -7.12
CA TRP A 257 16.68 14.11 -8.06
C TRP A 257 16.92 15.57 -7.64
N GLY A 258 16.83 15.86 -6.34
CA GLY A 258 17.14 17.17 -5.78
C GLY A 258 18.61 17.56 -5.93
N ARG A 259 19.54 16.61 -5.78
CA ARG A 259 20.98 16.83 -5.98
C ARG A 259 21.36 17.06 -7.44
N LEU A 260 20.63 16.46 -8.37
CA LEU A 260 20.85 16.61 -9.82
C LEU A 260 20.31 17.94 -10.39
N GLY A 261 19.80 18.84 -9.56
CA GLY A 261 19.38 20.19 -9.97
C GLY A 261 18.06 20.26 -10.73
N PHE A 262 17.34 19.14 -10.86
CA PHE A 262 16.02 19.10 -11.50
C PHE A 262 14.89 19.61 -10.58
N SER A 263 15.18 19.81 -9.30
CA SER A 263 14.27 20.48 -8.37
C SER A 263 14.74 21.92 -8.17
N LYS A 264 13.96 22.92 -8.63
CA LYS A 264 14.00 24.24 -8.00
C LYS A 264 13.82 24.03 -6.49
N PRO A 265 14.50 24.79 -5.62
CA PRO A 265 14.41 24.61 -4.18
C PRO A 265 12.94 24.72 -3.77
N GLN A 266 12.32 23.56 -3.57
CA GLN A 266 11.02 23.49 -2.95
C GLN A 266 11.31 23.77 -1.49
N GLN A 267 11.08 25.04 -1.11
CA GLN A 267 11.08 25.47 0.28
C GLN A 267 10.43 24.35 1.09
N ALA A 268 11.18 23.89 2.09
CA ALA A 268 10.73 22.96 3.10
C ALA A 268 9.25 23.20 3.38
N TYR A 269 8.43 22.16 3.21
CA TYR A 269 7.05 22.04 3.70
C TYR A 269 6.51 23.39 4.19
N SER A 270 5.89 24.17 3.29
CA SER A 270 5.27 25.42 3.72
C SER A 270 4.35 25.09 4.88
N GLU A 271 4.36 25.92 5.92
CA GLU A 271 3.42 25.82 7.05
C GLU A 271 1.96 25.70 6.60
N GLU A 272 1.66 26.00 5.34
CA GLU A 272 0.37 25.84 4.69
C GLU A 272 -0.07 24.38 4.52
N ASP A 273 0.85 23.43 4.24
CA ASP A 273 0.56 21.99 4.23
C ASP A 273 0.57 21.38 5.64
N ARG A 274 1.20 22.06 6.62
CA ARG A 274 1.20 21.69 8.04
C ARG A 274 -0.03 22.21 8.78
N LYS A 275 -0.74 23.19 8.22
CA LYS A 275 -2.09 23.58 8.65
C LYS A 275 -3.08 22.50 8.21
N VAL A 276 -3.12 21.41 8.96
CA VAL A 276 -4.39 20.73 9.21
C VAL A 276 -5.29 21.81 9.82
N PRO A 277 -6.38 22.27 9.17
CA PRO A 277 -7.38 23.04 9.89
C PRO A 277 -7.93 22.05 10.90
N ALA A 278 -7.72 22.35 12.18
CA ALA A 278 -8.24 21.55 13.26
C ALA A 278 -9.73 21.31 12.98
N TRP A 279 -10.14 20.04 13.01
CA TRP A 279 -11.54 19.62 12.97
C TRP A 279 -12.40 20.22 14.12
N GLY A 280 -11.88 21.18 14.89
CA GLY A 280 -12.53 21.87 16.01
C GLY A 280 -12.76 23.38 15.84
N GLU A 281 -12.16 24.06 14.85
CA GLU A 281 -12.33 25.53 14.77
C GLU A 281 -13.66 25.97 14.15
N ALA A 282 -14.28 25.14 13.29
CA ALA A 282 -15.62 25.40 12.77
C ALA A 282 -16.74 25.29 13.84
N GLY A 283 -16.44 24.80 15.04
CA GLY A 283 -17.38 24.68 16.15
C GLY A 283 -17.28 25.78 17.22
N GLN A 284 -16.18 26.53 17.28
CA GLN A 284 -15.95 27.48 18.38
C GLN A 284 -16.32 28.94 18.05
N GLU A 285 -16.42 29.33 16.78
CA GLU A 285 -16.89 30.69 16.43
C GLU A 285 -18.41 30.87 16.55
N ILE A 286 -19.18 29.78 16.74
CA ILE A 286 -20.66 29.83 16.78
C ILE A 286 -21.19 30.02 18.22
N ILE A 287 -20.34 29.96 19.25
CA ILE A 287 -20.74 30.19 20.65
C ILE A 287 -20.56 31.67 21.07
N LYS A 288 -20.10 32.55 20.16
CA LYS A 288 -19.87 33.98 20.46
C LYS A 288 -20.65 34.97 19.59
N LYS A 289 -21.73 34.54 18.93
CA LYS A 289 -22.70 35.47 18.31
C LYS A 289 -24.13 35.03 18.56
#